data_AF-A0A3B8RVG4-F1
#
_entry.id   AF-A0A3B8RVG4-F1
#
_cell.length_a   1.000
_cell.length_b   1.000
_cell.length_c   1.000
_cell.angle_alpha   90.00
_cell.angle_beta   90.00
_cell.angle_gamma   90.00
#
_symmetry.space_group_name_H-M   'P 1'
#
loop_
_entity.id
_entity.type
_entity.pdbx_description
1 polymer ?
#
loop_
_entity_poly.entity_id
_entity_poly.type
_entity_poly.pdbx_seq_one_letter_code
_entity_poly.pdbx_strand_id
1 'polypeptide(L)'
;MKILICSILFLTASFSQSADEKLLLTGNLANDSKVIQNNYVENRAVEYNFQTNERKSPFLGGIMSLVVPGAGEIYAGEYWKAGIFIAIEAAMITTAIIYDKKGDDKTAEFENYANQNWSAKNYADWSLKYLKENIDPSVDIEYYRGIVFNSDGSVNWSGLNELERKLGKYQNVGYSHTLAPFGDQQYYEMIGKYPQFSHGWNDSIFKDTDYHILSPNFKSYSTMRGKANDLYNVASTAVIGI
;
A
#
# COMPACT_ATOMS: atom_id res chain seq x y z
N MET A 1 21.87 9.34 -32.49
CA MET A 1 20.92 8.43 -31.82
C MET A 1 19.92 7.97 -32.87
N LYS A 2 20.03 6.72 -33.35
CA LYS A 2 19.20 6.18 -34.44
C LYS A 2 17.97 5.51 -33.83
N ILE A 3 16.78 5.97 -34.22
CA ILE A 3 15.49 5.37 -33.83
C ILE A 3 15.17 4.29 -34.87
N LEU A 4 15.02 3.05 -34.42
CA LEU A 4 14.64 1.91 -35.26
C LEU A 4 13.11 1.84 -35.31
N ILE A 5 12.50 2.12 -36.46
CA ILE A 5 11.06 1.93 -36.69
C ILE A 5 10.89 0.54 -37.31
N CYS A 6 10.22 -0.36 -36.60
CA CYS A 6 9.80 -1.66 -37.15
C CYS A 6 8.58 -1.45 -38.05
N SER A 7 8.77 -1.57 -39.36
CA SER A 7 7.69 -1.61 -40.34
C SER A 7 7.10 -3.02 -40.40
N ILE A 8 5.79 -3.14 -40.15
CA ILE A 8 5.03 -4.37 -40.34
C ILE A 8 4.71 -4.49 -41.84
N LEU A 9 5.30 -5.49 -42.50
CA LEU A 9 5.03 -5.84 -43.89
C LEU A 9 3.73 -6.67 -43.97
N PHE A 10 2.68 -6.09 -44.55
CA PHE A 10 1.52 -6.85 -45.02
C PHE A 10 1.86 -7.45 -46.40
N LEU A 11 1.99 -8.78 -46.47
CA LEU A 11 1.98 -9.51 -47.74
C LEU A 11 0.53 -9.61 -48.24
N THR A 12 0.23 -8.97 -49.37
CA THR A 12 -0.99 -9.24 -50.13
C THR A 12 -0.73 -10.39 -51.10
N ALA A 13 -1.40 -11.52 -50.91
CA ALA A 13 -1.38 -12.61 -51.87
C ALA A 13 -2.31 -12.27 -53.05
N SER A 14 -1.74 -12.13 -54.24
CA SER A 14 -2.50 -12.01 -55.49
C SER A 14 -3.09 -13.36 -55.86
N PHE A 15 -4.42 -13.49 -55.83
CA PHE A 15 -5.10 -14.66 -56.37
C PHE A 15 -5.10 -14.60 -57.91
N SER A 16 -4.47 -15.60 -58.52
CA SER A 16 -4.58 -15.87 -59.96
C SER A 16 -5.91 -16.56 -60.22
N GLN A 17 -6.74 -16.00 -61.11
CA GLN A 17 -7.88 -16.71 -61.70
C GLN A 17 -7.54 -17.01 -63.16
N SER A 18 -7.33 -18.30 -63.45
CA SER A 18 -7.47 -18.85 -64.79
C SER A 18 -8.78 -19.60 -64.87
N ALA A 19 -9.68 -19.19 -65.76
CA ALA A 19 -10.77 -20.03 -66.23
C ALA A 19 -11.20 -19.55 -67.62
N ASP A 20 -10.77 -20.29 -68.63
CA ASP A 20 -11.15 -20.14 -70.02
C ASP A 20 -12.41 -21.00 -70.27
N GLU A 21 -13.57 -20.50 -69.86
CA GLU A 21 -14.88 -20.99 -70.33
C GLU A 21 -15.82 -19.77 -70.41
N LYS A 22 -16.16 -19.35 -71.64
CA LYS A 22 -17.08 -18.23 -71.85
C LYS A 22 -18.48 -18.62 -71.37
N LEU A 23 -18.84 -18.20 -70.16
CA LEU A 23 -20.20 -18.26 -69.64
C LEU A 23 -21.12 -17.44 -70.57
N LEU A 24 -22.09 -18.10 -71.22
CA LEU A 24 -22.96 -17.46 -72.21
C LEU A 24 -24.14 -16.81 -71.49
N LEU A 25 -24.01 -15.51 -71.22
CA LEU A 25 -25.01 -14.71 -70.51
C LEU A 25 -26.12 -14.27 -71.47
N THR A 26 -27.36 -14.35 -71.00
CA THR A 26 -28.58 -14.06 -71.77
C THR A 26 -28.95 -12.57 -71.77
N GLY A 27 -28.32 -11.77 -70.90
CA GLY A 27 -28.63 -10.35 -70.70
C GLY A 27 -29.85 -10.12 -69.79
N ASN A 28 -30.50 -11.18 -69.32
CA ASN A 28 -31.54 -11.11 -68.30
C ASN A 28 -30.95 -11.47 -66.94
N LEU A 29 -30.89 -10.47 -66.04
CA LEU A 29 -30.29 -10.60 -64.72
C LEU A 29 -30.83 -11.78 -63.88
N ALA A 30 -32.13 -12.08 -63.98
CA ALA A 30 -32.75 -13.16 -63.21
C ALA A 30 -32.32 -14.55 -63.70
N ASN A 31 -32.09 -14.70 -65.00
CA ASN A 31 -31.59 -15.95 -65.58
C ASN A 31 -30.08 -16.07 -65.40
N ASP A 32 -29.37 -14.98 -65.64
CA ASP A 32 -27.90 -14.93 -65.58
C ASP A 32 -27.39 -15.15 -64.15
N SER A 33 -28.09 -14.63 -63.13
CA SER A 33 -27.76 -14.91 -61.73
C SER A 33 -27.88 -16.40 -61.38
N LYS A 34 -28.88 -17.11 -61.93
CA LYS A 34 -29.01 -18.57 -61.76
C LYS A 34 -27.91 -19.33 -62.49
N VAL A 35 -27.54 -18.91 -63.70
CA VAL A 35 -26.44 -19.52 -64.46
C VAL A 35 -25.13 -19.37 -63.71
N ILE A 36 -24.85 -18.20 -63.15
CA ILE A 36 -23.65 -17.95 -62.33
C ILE A 36 -23.67 -18.80 -61.06
N GLN A 37 -24.79 -18.86 -60.35
CA GLN A 37 -24.91 -19.65 -59.12
C GLN A 37 -24.72 -21.16 -59.39
N ASN A 38 -25.31 -21.68 -60.47
CA ASN A 38 -25.23 -23.10 -60.79
C ASN A 38 -23.83 -23.52 -61.29
N ASN A 39 -23.09 -22.62 -61.92
CA ASN A 39 -21.73 -22.87 -62.39
C ASN A 39 -20.66 -22.40 -61.39
N TYR A 40 -21.07 -21.95 -60.20
CA TYR A 40 -20.14 -21.58 -59.15
C TYR A 40 -19.52 -22.86 -58.56
N VAL A 41 -18.28 -23.14 -58.94
CA VAL A 41 -17.45 -24.14 -58.27
C VAL A 41 -16.75 -23.45 -57.11
N GLU A 42 -17.17 -23.77 -55.88
CA GLU A 42 -16.46 -23.36 -54.68
C GLU A 42 -15.09 -24.05 -54.66
N ASN A 43 -14.02 -23.30 -54.94
CA ASN A 43 -12.67 -23.75 -54.63
C ASN A 43 -12.56 -23.81 -53.10
N ARG A 44 -12.86 -24.97 -52.49
CA ARG A 44 -12.59 -25.19 -51.07
C ARG A 44 -11.10 -24.95 -50.86
N ALA A 45 -10.76 -23.92 -50.08
CA ALA A 45 -9.41 -23.74 -49.60
C ALA A 45 -8.97 -25.03 -48.90
N VAL A 46 -7.72 -25.46 -49.14
CA VAL A 46 -7.10 -26.58 -48.42
C VAL A 46 -7.35 -26.37 -46.93
N GLU A 47 -8.02 -27.34 -46.30
CA GLU A 47 -8.25 -27.33 -44.86
C GLU A 47 -6.89 -27.53 -44.19
N TYR A 48 -6.19 -26.42 -43.92
CA TYR A 48 -5.00 -26.44 -43.08
C TYR A 48 -5.45 -26.87 -41.69
N ASN A 49 -5.26 -28.15 -41.38
CA ASN A 49 -5.22 -28.63 -40.01
C ASN A 49 -4.03 -27.94 -39.33
N PHE A 50 -4.25 -26.72 -38.83
CA PHE A 50 -3.44 -26.23 -37.75
C PHE A 50 -3.67 -27.22 -36.61
N GLN A 51 -2.70 -28.09 -36.35
CA GLN A 51 -2.59 -28.72 -35.04
C GLN A 51 -2.58 -27.57 -34.03
N THR A 52 -3.74 -27.25 -33.49
CA THR A 52 -3.84 -26.31 -32.40
C THR A 52 -3.28 -27.09 -31.22
N ASN A 53 -2.01 -26.83 -30.87
CA ASN A 53 -1.50 -27.21 -29.57
C ASN A 53 -2.58 -26.85 -28.55
N GLU A 54 -3.11 -27.83 -27.82
CA GLU A 54 -4.21 -27.63 -26.88
C GLU A 54 -3.90 -26.41 -26.02
N ARG A 55 -4.68 -25.33 -26.20
CA ARG A 55 -4.40 -24.06 -25.53
C ARG A 55 -4.56 -24.26 -24.03
N LYS A 56 -3.46 -24.08 -23.32
CA LYS A 56 -3.40 -24.19 -21.86
C LYS A 56 -4.24 -23.08 -21.21
N SER A 57 -5.02 -23.41 -20.18
CA SER A 57 -5.91 -22.47 -19.48
C SER A 57 -5.13 -21.36 -18.75
N PRO A 58 -5.28 -20.07 -19.14
CA PRO A 58 -4.61 -18.96 -18.46
C PRO A 58 -5.02 -18.84 -16.99
N PHE A 59 -6.28 -19.17 -16.66
CA PHE A 59 -6.76 -19.17 -15.28
C PHE A 59 -6.01 -20.20 -14.43
N LEU A 60 -5.83 -21.42 -14.94
CA LEU A 60 -5.08 -22.45 -14.23
C LEU A 60 -3.61 -22.06 -14.07
N GLY A 61 -3.02 -21.45 -15.11
CA GLY A 61 -1.68 -20.88 -15.03
C GLY A 61 -1.56 -19.82 -13.92
N GLY A 62 -2.52 -18.90 -13.83
CA GLY A 62 -2.56 -17.89 -12.77
C GLY A 62 -2.66 -18.50 -11.36
N ILE A 63 -3.50 -19.51 -11.16
CA ILE A 63 -3.58 -20.23 -9.87
C ILE A 63 -2.26 -20.94 -9.55
N MET A 64 -1.58 -21.52 -10.54
CA MET A 64 -0.28 -22.14 -10.34
C MET A 64 0.77 -21.11 -9.90
N SER A 65 0.82 -19.93 -10.54
CA SER A 65 1.76 -18.86 -10.17
C SER A 65 1.49 -18.29 -8.78
N LEU A 66 0.24 -18.27 -8.30
CA LEU A 66 -0.08 -17.89 -6.91
C LEU A 66 0.53 -18.83 -5.87
N VAL A 67 0.66 -20.12 -6.19
CA VAL A 67 1.21 -21.12 -5.26
C VAL A 67 2.74 -21.16 -5.38
N VAL A 68 3.23 -21.17 -6.62
CA VAL A 68 4.66 -21.24 -6.93
C VAL A 68 4.98 -20.19 -8.00
N PRO A 69 5.77 -19.15 -7.65
CA PRO A 69 6.34 -18.19 -8.58
C PRO A 69 6.76 -18.83 -9.93
N GLY A 70 6.29 -18.27 -11.04
CA GLY A 70 6.55 -18.73 -12.41
C GLY A 70 5.97 -20.08 -12.84
N ALA A 71 5.16 -20.77 -12.02
CA ALA A 71 4.61 -22.08 -12.37
C ALA A 71 3.55 -22.02 -13.49
N GLY A 72 2.83 -20.91 -13.63
CA GLY A 72 1.90 -20.68 -14.74
C GLY A 72 2.60 -20.60 -16.09
N GLU A 73 3.79 -20.01 -16.13
CA GLU A 73 4.63 -19.88 -17.31
C GLU A 73 5.24 -21.23 -17.70
N ILE A 74 5.61 -22.06 -16.71
CA ILE A 74 6.00 -23.45 -16.92
C ILE A 74 4.83 -24.23 -17.52
N TYR A 75 3.62 -24.08 -16.97
CA TYR A 75 2.41 -24.72 -17.47
C TYR A 75 2.07 -24.30 -18.91
N ALA A 76 2.34 -23.04 -19.26
CA ALA A 76 2.20 -22.53 -20.62
C ALA A 76 3.30 -23.02 -21.59
N GLY A 77 4.34 -23.71 -21.10
CA GLY A 77 5.47 -24.19 -21.90
C GLY A 77 6.54 -23.13 -22.17
N GLU A 78 6.48 -21.99 -21.49
CA GLU A 78 7.32 -20.80 -21.73
C GLU A 78 8.46 -20.73 -20.70
N TYR A 79 9.35 -21.74 -20.69
CA TYR A 79 10.36 -21.93 -19.64
C TYR A 79 11.33 -20.75 -19.45
N TRP A 80 11.70 -20.05 -20.52
CA TRP A 80 12.59 -18.88 -20.40
C TRP A 80 11.88 -17.70 -19.73
N LYS A 81 10.57 -17.51 -20.00
CA LYS A 81 9.75 -16.51 -19.31
C LYS A 81 9.59 -16.90 -17.85
N ALA A 82 9.30 -18.18 -17.59
CA ALA A 82 9.23 -18.71 -16.22
C ALA A 82 10.49 -18.40 -15.42
N GLY A 83 11.68 -18.62 -16.01
CA GLY A 83 12.95 -18.29 -15.35
C GLY A 83 13.10 -16.82 -14.99
N ILE A 84 12.66 -15.90 -15.86
CA ILE A 84 12.69 -14.46 -15.60
C ILE A 84 11.69 -14.07 -14.51
N PHE A 85 10.45 -14.55 -14.60
CA PHE A 85 9.43 -14.27 -13.60
C PHE A 85 9.83 -14.80 -12.23
N ILE A 86 10.32 -16.04 -12.14
CA ILE A 86 10.87 -16.61 -10.89
C ILE A 86 11.97 -15.72 -10.31
N ALA A 87 12.91 -15.26 -11.15
CA ALA A 87 14.00 -14.43 -10.68
C ALA A 87 13.52 -13.08 -10.13
N ILE A 88 12.55 -12.45 -10.81
CA ILE A 88 11.96 -11.18 -10.42
C ILE A 88 11.12 -11.33 -9.14
N GLU A 89 10.24 -12.33 -9.08
CA GLU A 89 9.41 -12.64 -7.92
C GLU A 89 10.27 -12.98 -6.70
N ALA A 90 11.32 -13.79 -6.87
CA ALA A 90 12.25 -14.10 -5.78
C ALA A 90 12.97 -12.85 -5.26
N ALA A 91 13.37 -11.93 -6.15
CA ALA A 91 13.99 -10.66 -5.76
C ALA A 91 13.00 -9.76 -4.99
N MET A 92 11.73 -9.71 -5.41
CA MET A 92 10.68 -8.94 -4.74
C MET A 92 10.33 -9.52 -3.37
N ILE A 93 10.11 -10.84 -3.25
CA ILE A 93 9.86 -11.52 -1.97
C ILE A 93 11.03 -11.29 -1.00
N THR A 94 12.27 -11.46 -1.48
CA THR A 94 13.46 -11.23 -0.65
C THR A 94 13.54 -9.79 -0.18
N THR A 95 13.22 -8.83 -1.05
CA THR A 95 13.17 -7.41 -0.70
C THR A 95 12.10 -7.15 0.36
N ALA A 96 10.89 -7.68 0.18
CA ALA A 96 9.81 -7.56 1.15
C ALA A 96 10.22 -8.07 2.53
N ILE A 97 10.74 -9.30 2.62
CA ILE A 97 11.18 -9.91 3.89
C ILE A 97 12.29 -9.09 4.57
N ILE A 98 13.30 -8.67 3.80
CA ILE A 98 14.44 -7.91 4.36
C ILE A 98 13.99 -6.55 4.88
N TYR A 99 13.14 -5.84 4.14
CA TYR A 99 12.71 -4.50 4.51
C TYR A 99 11.66 -4.50 5.62
N ASP A 100 10.80 -5.51 5.66
CA ASP A 100 9.85 -5.72 6.76
C ASP A 100 10.61 -5.92 8.08
N LYS A 101 11.61 -6.82 8.08
CA LYS A 101 12.49 -7.01 9.24
C LYS A 101 13.23 -5.73 9.64
N LYS A 102 13.73 -4.95 8.68
CA LYS A 102 14.38 -3.66 8.99
C LYS A 102 13.39 -2.68 9.62
N GLY A 103 12.14 -2.69 9.16
CA GLY A 103 11.04 -1.93 9.77
C GLY A 103 10.87 -2.33 11.23
N ASP A 104 10.78 -3.62 11.52
CA ASP A 104 10.63 -4.15 12.89
C ASP A 104 11.80 -3.77 13.80
N ASP A 105 13.03 -3.93 13.31
CA ASP A 105 14.23 -3.56 14.06
C ASP A 105 14.24 -2.04 14.36
N LYS A 106 13.75 -1.20 13.42
CA LYS A 106 13.61 0.25 13.61
C LYS A 106 12.46 0.60 14.55
N THR A 107 11.38 -0.19 14.55
CA THR A 107 10.26 -0.09 15.49
C THR A 107 10.73 -0.30 16.91
N ALA A 108 11.42 -1.42 17.17
CA ALA A 108 12.01 -1.69 18.47
C ALA A 108 12.98 -0.57 18.92
N GLU A 109 13.75 0.02 18.01
CA GLU A 109 14.64 1.14 18.32
C GLU A 109 13.88 2.38 18.82
N PHE A 110 12.86 2.84 18.08
CA PHE A 110 12.13 4.05 18.49
C PHE A 110 11.28 3.80 19.74
N GLU A 111 10.67 2.62 19.89
CA GLU A 111 9.88 2.28 21.08
C GLU A 111 10.75 2.28 22.34
N ASN A 112 11.96 1.70 22.26
CA ASN A 112 12.92 1.76 23.35
C ASN A 112 13.36 3.20 23.66
N TYR A 113 13.56 4.02 22.63
CA TYR A 113 13.87 5.44 22.82
C TYR A 113 12.72 6.17 23.54
N ALA A 114 11.47 5.92 23.16
CA ALA A 114 10.31 6.48 23.85
C ALA A 114 10.22 6.00 25.31
N ASN A 115 10.40 4.70 25.57
CA ASN A 115 10.33 4.14 26.91
C ASN A 115 11.38 4.75 27.86
N GLN A 116 12.51 5.22 27.34
CA GLN A 116 13.57 5.86 28.13
C GLN A 116 13.39 7.37 28.30
N ASN A 117 12.70 8.04 27.37
CA ASN A 117 12.70 9.50 27.28
C ASN A 117 11.33 10.14 27.40
N TRP A 118 10.24 9.38 27.32
CA TRP A 118 8.88 9.88 27.42
C TRP A 118 8.18 9.31 28.66
N SER A 119 7.46 10.16 29.39
CA SER A 119 6.78 9.81 30.63
C SER A 119 5.34 10.28 30.63
N ALA A 120 4.41 9.33 30.75
CA ALA A 120 2.98 9.60 30.94
C ALA A 120 2.75 10.47 32.18
N LYS A 121 3.56 10.29 33.22
CA LYS A 121 3.48 11.08 34.45
C LYS A 121 3.85 12.55 34.18
N ASN A 122 4.94 12.80 33.48
CA ASN A 122 5.37 14.18 33.16
C ASN A 122 4.33 14.87 32.29
N TYR A 123 3.81 14.16 31.30
CA TYR A 123 2.71 14.62 30.46
C TYR A 123 1.49 14.98 31.30
N ALA A 124 1.04 14.07 32.16
CA ALA A 124 -0.13 14.28 33.02
C ALA A 124 0.04 15.46 33.99
N ASP A 125 1.19 15.58 34.65
CA ASP A 125 1.52 16.70 35.53
C ASP A 125 1.49 18.04 34.75
N TRP A 126 2.03 18.06 33.52
CA TRP A 126 1.96 19.25 32.67
C TRP A 126 0.53 19.58 32.25
N SER A 127 -0.26 18.59 31.83
CA SER A 127 -1.66 18.79 31.42
C SER A 127 -2.53 19.33 32.55
N LEU A 128 -2.32 18.85 33.78
CA LEU A 128 -3.00 19.36 34.98
C LEU A 128 -2.65 20.82 35.24
N LYS A 129 -1.36 21.15 35.19
CA LYS A 129 -0.89 22.53 35.36
C LYS A 129 -1.47 23.45 34.28
N TYR A 130 -1.40 23.04 33.03
CA TYR A 130 -1.94 23.79 31.90
C TYR A 130 -3.45 24.02 32.04
N LEU A 131 -4.20 23.00 32.46
CA LEU A 131 -5.63 23.14 32.77
C LEU A 131 -5.86 24.23 33.82
N LYS A 132 -5.12 24.20 34.94
CA LYS A 132 -5.30 25.15 36.05
C LYS A 132 -4.83 26.57 35.72
N GLU A 133 -3.69 26.71 35.05
CA GLU A 133 -3.05 28.02 34.87
C GLU A 133 -3.54 28.75 33.62
N ASN A 134 -3.91 28.03 32.57
CA ASN A 134 -4.17 28.63 31.25
C ASN A 134 -5.61 28.46 30.75
N ILE A 135 -6.33 27.44 31.22
CA ILE A 135 -7.64 27.08 30.66
C ILE A 135 -8.78 27.41 31.62
N ASP A 136 -8.72 26.89 32.84
CA ASP A 136 -9.76 27.03 33.86
C ASP A 136 -9.14 27.21 35.25
N PRO A 137 -8.81 28.46 35.65
CA PRO A 137 -8.29 28.76 36.98
C PRO A 137 -9.22 28.38 38.12
N SER A 138 -10.52 28.20 37.85
CA SER A 138 -11.51 27.82 38.86
C SER A 138 -11.62 26.31 39.06
N VAL A 139 -10.97 25.51 38.21
CA VAL A 139 -11.04 24.04 38.27
C VAL A 139 -10.56 23.51 39.63
N ASP A 140 -11.30 22.53 40.15
CA ASP A 140 -10.84 21.69 41.25
C ASP A 140 -9.75 20.76 40.74
N ILE A 141 -8.50 21.18 40.89
CA ILE A 141 -7.34 20.44 40.38
C ILE A 141 -7.07 19.18 41.19
N GLU A 142 -7.47 19.15 42.47
CA GLU A 142 -7.26 18.00 43.35
C GLU A 142 -8.15 16.83 42.96
N TYR A 143 -9.38 17.09 42.51
CA TYR A 143 -10.23 16.07 41.88
C TYR A 143 -9.51 15.40 40.70
N TYR A 144 -8.99 16.19 39.74
CA TYR A 144 -8.31 15.62 38.58
C TYR A 144 -7.00 14.92 38.98
N ARG A 145 -6.24 15.46 39.93
CA ARG A 145 -5.02 14.84 40.44
C ARG A 145 -5.33 13.46 41.06
N GLY A 146 -6.43 13.34 41.80
CA GLY A 146 -6.86 12.09 42.44
C GLY A 146 -7.36 11.01 41.48
N ILE A 147 -7.91 11.37 40.31
CA ILE A 147 -8.29 10.38 39.30
C ILE A 147 -7.13 10.02 38.37
N VAL A 148 -6.20 10.94 38.11
CA VAL A 148 -5.08 10.77 37.18
C VAL A 148 -3.94 9.97 37.79
N PHE A 149 -3.69 10.10 39.09
CA PHE A 149 -2.61 9.38 39.78
C PHE A 149 -3.16 8.37 40.77
N ASN A 150 -2.65 7.14 40.70
CA ASN A 150 -2.87 6.13 41.71
C ASN A 150 -2.11 6.50 43.01
N SER A 151 -2.44 5.82 44.11
CA SER A 151 -1.80 6.06 45.41
C SER A 151 -0.29 5.81 45.42
N ASP A 152 0.23 5.00 44.48
CA ASP A 152 1.66 4.72 44.30
C ASP A 152 2.37 5.75 43.40
N GLY A 153 1.64 6.74 42.87
CA GLY A 153 2.16 7.76 41.96
C GLY A 153 2.22 7.34 40.49
N SER A 154 1.79 6.12 40.14
CA SER A 154 1.60 5.70 38.76
C SER A 154 0.39 6.39 38.12
N VAL A 155 0.39 6.49 36.79
CA VAL A 155 -0.71 7.10 36.04
C VAL A 155 -1.87 6.11 35.92
N ASN A 156 -3.06 6.54 36.30
CA ASN A 156 -4.31 5.88 35.97
C ASN A 156 -4.77 6.33 34.57
N TRP A 157 -4.68 5.42 33.60
CA TRP A 157 -5.05 5.67 32.21
C TRP A 157 -6.48 6.20 32.04
N SER A 158 -7.43 5.67 32.81
CA SER A 158 -8.83 6.09 32.72
C SER A 158 -9.03 7.55 33.16
N GLY A 159 -8.36 7.96 34.24
CA GLY A 159 -8.38 9.33 34.74
C GLY A 159 -7.57 10.30 33.86
N LEU A 160 -6.43 9.85 33.31
CA LEU A 160 -5.70 10.62 32.30
C LEU A 160 -6.59 10.89 31.07
N ASN A 161 -7.25 9.87 30.54
CA ASN A 161 -8.13 10.08 29.39
C ASN A 161 -9.34 10.95 29.73
N GLU A 162 -9.80 10.98 30.98
CA GLU A 162 -10.84 11.90 31.43
C GLU A 162 -10.35 13.35 31.43
N LEU A 163 -9.14 13.59 31.95
CA LEU A 163 -8.48 14.89 31.88
C LEU A 163 -8.31 15.36 30.42
N GLU A 164 -7.83 14.48 29.53
CA GLU A 164 -7.67 14.78 28.10
C GLU A 164 -9.01 15.13 27.44
N ARG A 165 -10.08 14.38 27.73
CA ARG A 165 -11.44 14.69 27.23
C ARG A 165 -11.96 16.01 27.78
N LYS A 166 -11.65 16.36 29.03
CA LYS A 166 -12.01 17.66 29.61
C LYS A 166 -11.30 18.79 28.88
N LEU A 167 -9.98 18.67 28.66
CA LEU A 167 -9.18 19.62 27.90
C LEU A 167 -9.69 19.77 26.46
N GLY A 168 -10.04 18.67 25.80
CA GLY A 168 -10.58 18.66 24.43
C GLY A 168 -11.95 19.32 24.26
N LYS A 169 -12.67 19.63 25.35
CA LYS A 169 -13.94 20.40 25.28
C LYS A 169 -13.72 21.90 25.16
N TYR A 170 -12.54 22.40 25.53
CA TYR A 170 -12.23 23.82 25.44
C TYR A 170 -11.79 24.16 24.00
N GLN A 171 -12.35 25.25 23.46
CA GLN A 171 -12.00 25.71 22.12
C GLN A 171 -10.54 26.18 22.09
N ASN A 172 -9.83 25.91 20.97
CA ASN A 172 -8.44 26.32 20.72
C ASN A 172 -7.36 25.64 21.60
N VAL A 173 -7.69 24.56 22.32
CA VAL A 173 -6.75 23.87 23.22
C VAL A 173 -5.99 22.72 22.53
N GLY A 174 -6.41 22.31 21.32
CA GLY A 174 -5.68 21.35 20.47
C GLY A 174 -5.65 19.89 20.95
N TYR A 175 -6.25 19.60 22.10
CA TYR A 175 -6.48 18.24 22.59
C TYR A 175 -7.54 17.57 21.72
N SER A 176 -7.09 16.68 20.85
CA SER A 176 -7.95 16.00 19.87
C SER A 176 -8.00 14.49 20.07
N HIS A 177 -7.07 13.94 20.84
CA HIS A 177 -6.92 12.51 21.04
C HIS A 177 -6.70 12.18 22.52
N THR A 178 -7.12 10.99 22.92
CA THR A 178 -6.85 10.42 24.25
C THR A 178 -5.74 9.39 24.15
N LEU A 179 -4.70 9.51 24.97
CA LEU A 179 -3.54 8.64 24.92
C LEU A 179 -3.93 7.17 25.10
N ALA A 180 -3.48 6.33 24.18
CA ALA A 180 -3.67 4.89 24.25
C ALA A 180 -2.89 4.27 25.41
N PRO A 181 -3.26 3.07 25.90
CA PRO A 181 -2.52 2.36 26.93
C PRO A 181 -1.05 2.14 26.56
N PHE A 182 -0.19 2.17 27.58
CA PHE A 182 1.24 1.89 27.40
C PHE A 182 1.48 0.52 26.76
N GLY A 183 2.38 0.49 25.77
CA GLY A 183 2.76 -0.73 25.04
C GLY A 183 1.96 -0.96 23.75
N ASP A 184 0.82 -0.28 23.56
CA ASP A 184 0.06 -0.37 22.31
C ASP A 184 0.79 0.35 21.17
N GLN A 185 0.68 -0.17 19.95
CA GLN A 185 1.19 0.50 18.74
C GLN A 185 0.66 1.95 18.64
N GLN A 186 -0.60 2.16 19.01
CA GLN A 186 -1.24 3.46 19.00
C GLN A 186 -0.59 4.43 20.00
N TYR A 187 -0.14 3.95 21.16
CA TYR A 187 0.56 4.78 22.14
C TYR A 187 1.84 5.36 21.54
N TYR A 188 2.66 4.50 20.94
CA TYR A 188 3.89 4.92 20.26
C TYR A 188 3.62 5.81 19.04
N GLU A 189 2.50 5.59 18.35
CA GLU A 189 2.10 6.49 17.27
C GLU A 189 1.79 7.90 17.78
N MET A 190 1.00 7.98 18.84
CA MET A 190 0.46 9.24 19.32
C MET A 190 1.55 10.18 19.83
N ILE A 191 2.45 9.68 20.68
CA ILE A 191 3.49 10.48 21.35
C ILE A 191 4.53 11.10 20.40
N GLY A 192 4.56 10.68 19.12
CA GLY A 192 5.44 11.23 18.08
C GLY A 192 4.71 11.89 16.90
N LYS A 193 3.38 11.91 16.91
CA LYS A 193 2.55 12.46 15.82
C LYS A 193 1.84 13.73 16.22
N TYR A 194 1.33 13.80 17.44
CA TYR A 194 0.53 14.94 17.89
C TYR A 194 1.32 15.84 18.84
N PRO A 195 1.41 17.16 18.57
CA PRO A 195 2.12 18.11 19.44
C PRO A 195 1.65 18.10 20.89
N GLN A 196 0.38 17.78 21.16
CA GLN A 196 -0.17 17.70 22.52
C GLN A 196 0.64 16.79 23.45
N PHE A 197 1.33 15.77 22.93
CA PHE A 197 2.13 14.82 23.72
C PHE A 197 3.60 15.24 23.88
N SER A 198 4.00 16.38 23.33
CA SER A 198 5.38 16.90 23.38
C SER A 198 5.89 17.06 24.83
N HIS A 199 5.01 17.48 25.74
CA HIS A 199 5.37 17.75 27.14
C HIS A 199 5.57 16.50 28.01
N GLY A 200 5.38 15.30 27.44
CA GLY A 200 5.79 14.06 28.08
C GLY A 200 7.27 13.72 27.89
N TRP A 201 7.96 14.33 26.92
CA TRP A 201 9.38 14.12 26.68
C TRP A 201 10.23 14.78 27.77
N ASN A 202 11.29 14.10 28.20
CA ASN A 202 12.17 14.51 29.32
C ASN A 202 12.94 15.83 29.08
N ASP A 203 13.01 16.28 27.84
CA ASP A 203 13.65 17.53 27.41
C ASP A 203 12.64 18.64 27.08
N SER A 204 11.36 18.41 27.37
CA SER A 204 10.33 19.44 27.23
C SER A 204 10.48 20.52 28.31
N ILE A 205 10.13 21.75 27.94
CA ILE A 205 10.18 22.89 28.86
C ILE A 205 8.88 22.90 29.66
N PHE A 206 8.91 22.37 30.89
CA PHE A 206 7.72 22.27 31.76
C PHE A 206 7.04 23.62 32.09
N LYS A 207 7.77 24.74 31.97
CA LYS A 207 7.22 26.09 32.18
C LYS A 207 6.47 26.62 30.98
N ASP A 208 6.66 26.00 29.83
CA ASP A 208 6.01 26.39 28.60
C ASP A 208 4.54 25.98 28.66
N THR A 209 3.67 26.90 28.26
CA THR A 209 2.23 26.68 28.22
C THR A 209 1.74 26.53 26.78
N ASP A 210 2.62 26.65 25.78
CA ASP A 210 2.31 26.34 24.40
C ASP A 210 2.52 24.84 24.13
N TYR A 211 1.43 24.14 23.84
CA TYR A 211 1.47 22.72 23.49
C TYR A 211 1.98 22.46 22.06
N HIS A 212 2.16 23.50 21.23
CA HIS A 212 2.76 23.38 19.91
C HIS A 212 4.29 23.30 19.94
N ILE A 213 4.90 23.59 21.10
CA ILE A 213 6.36 23.56 21.23
C ILE A 213 6.83 22.11 21.32
N LEU A 214 7.45 21.69 20.21
CA LEU A 214 8.00 20.35 20.03
C LEU A 214 9.38 20.24 20.67
N SER A 215 9.54 19.33 21.62
CA SER A 215 10.84 19.05 22.21
C SER A 215 11.82 18.47 21.18
N PRO A 216 13.15 18.67 21.33
CA PRO A 216 14.14 18.01 20.50
C PRO A 216 13.97 16.48 20.42
N ASN A 217 13.65 15.81 21.52
CA ASN A 217 13.43 14.36 21.57
C ASN A 217 12.15 13.95 20.86
N PHE A 218 11.07 14.75 20.94
CA PHE A 218 9.88 14.55 20.11
C PHE A 218 10.26 14.53 18.62
N LYS A 219 11.05 15.50 18.15
CA LYS A 219 11.46 15.60 16.74
C LYS A 219 12.35 14.43 16.33
N SER A 220 13.30 14.04 17.19
CA SER A 220 14.17 12.88 16.97
C SER A 220 13.34 11.60 16.85
N TYR A 221 12.43 11.38 17.79
CA TYR A 221 11.53 10.23 17.79
C TYR A 221 10.63 10.17 16.57
N SER A 222 9.99 11.29 16.23
CA SER A 222 9.13 11.40 15.03
C SER A 222 9.91 11.08 13.75
N THR A 223 11.18 11.50 13.67
CA THR A 223 12.08 11.15 12.56
C THR A 223 12.40 9.64 12.53
N MET A 224 12.66 9.02 13.68
CA MET A 224 12.92 7.57 13.75
C MET A 224 11.70 6.75 13.33
N ARG A 225 10.50 7.15 13.76
CA ARG A 225 9.24 6.56 13.31
C ARG A 225 9.01 6.73 11.81
N GLY A 226 9.28 7.91 11.26
CA GLY A 226 9.21 8.16 9.82
C GLY A 226 10.07 7.17 9.03
N LYS A 227 11.31 6.95 9.48
CA LYS A 227 12.22 5.97 8.86
C LYS A 227 11.71 4.52 8.93
N ALA A 228 11.07 4.13 10.03
CA ALA A 228 10.45 2.81 10.14
C ALA A 228 9.31 2.66 9.12
N ASN A 229 8.44 3.67 9.02
CA ASN A 229 7.37 3.69 8.02
C ASN A 229 7.92 3.62 6.58
N ASP A 230 9.00 4.33 6.28
CA ASP A 230 9.65 4.27 4.96
C ASP A 230 10.14 2.85 4.62
N LEU A 231 10.68 2.12 5.60
CA LEU A 231 11.12 0.73 5.43
C LEU A 231 9.93 -0.20 5.15
N TYR A 232 8.86 -0.09 5.92
CA TYR A 232 7.63 -0.85 5.68
C TYR A 232 6.99 -0.50 4.32
N ASN A 233 7.07 0.76 3.89
CA ASN A 233 6.57 1.17 2.58
C ASN A 233 7.35 0.50 1.44
N VAL A 234 8.67 0.34 1.57
CA VAL A 234 9.47 -0.42 0.59
C VAL A 234 9.05 -1.89 0.57
N ALA A 235 8.85 -2.51 1.75
CA ALA A 235 8.41 -3.89 1.84
C ALA A 235 7.03 -4.09 1.18
N SER A 236 6.06 -3.23 1.51
CA SER A 236 4.71 -3.24 0.95
C SER A 236 4.72 -3.03 -0.57
N THR A 237 5.54 -2.11 -1.07
CA THR A 237 5.70 -1.88 -2.51
C THR A 237 6.25 -3.11 -3.23
N ALA A 238 7.20 -3.83 -2.60
CA ALA A 238 7.74 -5.06 -3.15
C ALA A 238 6.69 -6.17 -3.21
N VAL A 239 5.79 -6.25 -2.22
CA VAL A 239 4.67 -7.22 -2.23
C VAL A 239 3.63 -6.88 -3.31
N ILE A 240 3.28 -5.60 -3.49
CA ILE A 240 2.34 -5.17 -4.55
C ILE A 240 2.90 -5.42 -5.95
N GLY A 241 4.23 -5.43 -6.09
CA GLY A 241 4.90 -5.71 -7.36
C GLY A 241 4.85 -7.17 -7.80
N ILE A 242 4.53 -8.12 -6.90
CA ILE A 242 4.34 -9.54 -7.19
C ILE A 242 2.96 -9.73 -7.85
#